data_AF-A0A0Q4G0A9-F1
#
_entry.id   AF-A0A0Q4G0A9-F1
#
_cell.length_a   1.000
_cell.length_b   1.000
_cell.length_c   1.000
_cell.angle_alpha   90.00
_cell.angle_beta   90.00
_cell.angle_gamma   90.00
#
_symmetry.space_group_name_H-M   'P 1'
#
loop_
_entity.id
_entity.type
_entity.pdbx_description
1 polymer ?
#
loop_
_entity_poly.entity_id
_entity_poly.type
_entity_poly.pdbx_seq_one_letter_code
_entity_poly.pdbx_strand_id
1 'polypeptide(L)'
;MKRRKQRKEELIMADEMMLAGKPKSQFFKLPFENKTRILRLNVLDSHTELRAGNRPYHMVERKVLSFKKGILTIRVKLENEPPVKVYLKVEYDHLLVSCNIDTDENYLGRYAYRTLRAMLWNEYHDFQQYYWPECFNEATGRSRYLEVICDRYGVDIRLKKEFKGFFRPDDYFLHISERKVLERKNVNDVLATLNPEYLIGYCLANTDPVRFHSNHYPFLIPYSFSLNADNKTVKSFTGFLFEEDDSIEQSELSENQTELNSICYEMKKIARIQFREYGDSDERSDEIDDLNFSNKRKIFELFNKALPMLSTQPFTHYLFTYGMRNIQKRPMKKDMQVARFSVEVPLLNFLLSDKGDYYELKLRFKVKGKVFHFCEDRIAMFFIGSSSNPTVWYLLECEPDSRVVLFFSRKNFKIQVPKGYYKEHFKPYVEEIKKHYELEIKYKHRHGRD
;
A
#
# COMPACT_ATOMS: atom_id res chain seq x y z
N MET A 1 -7.95 34.20 47.02
CA MET A 1 -7.02 33.76 45.94
C MET A 1 -6.79 32.24 45.90
N LYS A 2 -6.44 31.56 47.01
CA LYS A 2 -6.23 30.09 47.06
C LYS A 2 -7.39 29.25 46.47
N ARG A 3 -8.64 29.53 46.85
CA ARG A 3 -9.82 28.82 46.30
C ARG A 3 -10.05 29.01 44.79
N ARG A 4 -9.59 30.12 44.20
CA ARG A 4 -9.67 30.37 42.74
C ARG A 4 -8.58 29.63 41.97
N LYS A 5 -7.39 29.48 42.56
CA LYS A 5 -6.30 28.66 42.01
C LYS A 5 -6.65 27.17 42.05
N GLN A 6 -7.18 26.71 43.19
CA GLN A 6 -7.64 25.34 43.40
C GLN A 6 -8.80 24.95 42.47
N ARG A 7 -9.81 25.82 42.29
CA ARG A 7 -10.88 25.60 41.29
C ARG A 7 -10.37 25.59 39.85
N LYS A 8 -9.33 26.38 39.55
CA LYS A 8 -8.73 26.42 38.20
C LYS A 8 -7.89 25.18 37.93
N GLU A 9 -7.17 24.67 38.93
CA GLU A 9 -6.46 23.38 38.88
C GLU A 9 -7.44 22.19 38.80
N GLU A 10 -8.55 22.22 39.52
CA GLU A 10 -9.64 21.22 39.40
C GLU A 10 -10.32 21.25 38.03
N LEU A 11 -10.55 22.44 37.45
CA LEU A 11 -11.08 22.60 36.08
C LEU A 11 -10.09 22.17 34.99
N ILE A 12 -8.77 22.32 35.23
CA ILE A 12 -7.72 21.84 34.32
C ILE A 12 -7.58 20.31 34.42
N MET A 13 -7.70 19.73 35.62
CA MET A 13 -7.71 18.27 35.80
C MET A 13 -9.00 17.61 35.29
N ALA A 14 -10.12 18.33 35.25
CA ALA A 14 -11.39 17.83 34.72
C ALA A 14 -11.41 17.67 33.19
N ASP A 15 -10.51 18.36 32.48
CA ASP A 15 -10.36 18.29 31.01
C ASP A 15 -9.12 17.47 30.59
N GLU A 16 -8.40 16.89 31.56
CA GLU A 16 -7.20 16.11 31.30
C GLU A 16 -7.53 14.64 31.03
N MET A 17 -7.03 14.10 29.92
CA MET A 17 -7.26 12.70 29.55
C MET A 17 -6.71 11.75 30.63
N MET A 18 -7.61 11.00 31.26
CA MET A 18 -7.28 9.98 32.26
C MET A 18 -6.82 8.68 31.60
N LEU A 19 -5.59 8.28 31.90
CA LEU A 19 -4.91 7.08 31.42
C LEU A 19 -4.65 6.12 32.59
N ALA A 20 -5.25 4.93 32.53
CA ALA A 20 -5.12 3.91 33.59
C ALA A 20 -5.44 4.40 35.01
N GLY A 21 -6.38 5.34 35.15
CA GLY A 21 -6.78 5.91 36.45
C GLY A 21 -5.89 7.05 36.95
N LYS A 22 -4.92 7.51 36.16
CA LYS A 22 -4.09 8.69 36.43
C LYS A 22 -4.18 9.71 35.28
N PRO A 23 -4.07 11.02 35.53
CA PRO A 23 -3.94 12.02 34.47
C PRO A 23 -2.73 11.76 33.56
N LYS A 24 -2.81 12.11 32.27
CA LYS A 24 -1.71 11.95 31.31
C LYS A 24 -0.43 12.66 31.78
N SER A 25 -0.55 13.82 32.44
CA SER A 25 0.57 14.57 33.02
C SER A 25 1.39 13.77 34.03
N GLN A 26 0.79 12.80 34.72
CA GLN A 26 1.43 11.99 35.76
C GLN A 26 2.23 10.79 35.22
N PHE A 27 2.34 10.65 33.90
CA PHE A 27 3.16 9.63 33.27
C PHE A 27 4.58 10.17 33.06
N PHE A 28 5.57 9.35 33.38
CA PHE A 28 6.96 9.63 33.05
C PHE A 28 7.13 9.68 31.53
N LYS A 29 7.87 10.67 31.04
CA LYS A 29 8.10 10.86 29.59
C LYS A 29 9.51 10.43 29.22
N LEU A 30 9.61 9.36 28.43
CA LEU A 30 10.88 8.92 27.83
C LEU A 30 10.93 9.34 26.37
N PRO A 31 11.90 10.17 25.94
CA PRO A 31 12.00 10.58 24.55
C PRO A 31 12.41 9.41 23.64
N PHE A 32 11.93 9.43 22.39
CA PHE A 32 12.41 8.55 21.34
C PHE A 32 13.60 9.15 20.58
N GLU A 33 14.29 8.34 19.79
CA GLU A 33 15.22 8.83 18.77
C GLU A 33 14.46 9.73 17.77
N ASN A 34 15.10 10.83 17.36
CA ASN A 34 14.46 11.90 16.60
C ASN A 34 13.72 11.39 15.36
N LYS A 35 12.43 11.73 15.23
CA LYS A 35 11.51 11.30 14.16
C LYS A 35 11.26 9.79 14.07
N THR A 36 11.52 9.04 15.14
CA THR A 36 11.23 7.61 15.23
C THR A 36 10.34 7.31 16.44
N ARG A 37 9.93 6.04 16.58
CA ARG A 37 9.40 5.48 17.84
C ARG A 37 10.35 4.46 18.44
N ILE A 38 11.63 4.64 18.21
CA ILE A 38 12.67 3.77 18.73
C ILE A 38 13.15 4.34 20.06
N LEU A 39 13.01 3.54 21.12
CA LEU A 39 13.69 3.80 22.39
C LEU A 39 15.03 3.07 22.36
N ARG A 40 16.11 3.76 22.74
CA ARG A 40 17.44 3.18 22.90
C ARG A 40 17.81 3.03 24.37
N LEU A 41 18.69 2.07 24.65
CA LEU A 41 19.14 1.72 25.98
C LEU A 41 19.88 2.89 26.66
N ASN A 42 20.76 3.58 25.93
CA ASN A 42 21.46 4.75 26.46
C ASN A 42 20.50 5.86 26.90
N VAL A 43 19.39 6.05 26.18
CA VAL A 43 18.33 7.00 26.57
C VAL A 43 17.60 6.51 27.81
N LEU A 44 17.27 5.21 27.91
CA LEU A 44 16.66 4.67 29.12
C LEU A 44 17.58 4.81 30.35
N ASP A 45 18.84 4.43 30.22
CA ASP A 45 19.82 4.40 31.31
C ASP A 45 20.27 5.79 31.77
N SER A 46 20.10 6.84 30.94
CA SER A 46 20.39 8.22 31.34
C SER A 46 19.33 8.84 32.27
N HIS A 47 18.13 8.24 32.35
CA HIS A 47 17.00 8.75 33.13
C HIS A 47 16.84 8.06 34.49
N THR A 48 17.78 7.18 34.87
CA THR A 48 17.77 6.50 36.17
C THR A 48 19.15 6.01 36.56
N GLU A 49 19.41 5.87 37.86
CA GLU A 49 20.62 5.22 38.39
C GLU A 49 20.51 3.69 38.38
N LEU A 50 19.30 3.16 38.15
CA LEU A 50 19.07 1.73 38.12
C LEU A 50 19.87 1.07 37.01
N ARG A 51 20.46 -0.10 37.29
CA ARG A 51 21.19 -0.89 36.30
C ARG A 51 20.67 -2.32 36.26
N ALA A 52 20.56 -2.88 35.07
CA ALA A 52 20.29 -4.30 34.89
C ALA A 52 21.55 -5.07 34.53
N GLY A 53 21.74 -6.24 35.14
CA GLY A 53 22.87 -7.12 34.80
C GLY A 53 22.74 -7.71 33.39
N ASN A 54 23.70 -8.55 33.00
CA ASN A 54 23.87 -9.08 31.64
C ASN A 54 22.70 -9.91 31.08
N ARG A 55 21.69 -10.23 31.89
CA ARG A 55 20.53 -11.07 31.52
C ARG A 55 19.20 -10.46 31.98
N PRO A 56 18.83 -9.25 31.51
CA PRO A 56 17.67 -8.51 32.02
C PRO A 56 16.34 -9.23 31.78
N TYR A 57 16.23 -10.04 30.72
CA TYR A 57 15.02 -10.79 30.39
C TYR A 57 14.70 -11.90 31.40
N HIS A 58 15.72 -12.55 31.98
CA HIS A 58 15.52 -13.64 32.94
C HIS A 58 15.13 -13.15 34.34
N MET A 59 15.35 -11.86 34.62
CA MET A 59 15.08 -11.25 35.92
C MET A 59 13.64 -10.73 36.06
N VAL A 60 12.82 -10.84 35.01
CA VAL A 60 11.49 -10.23 34.95
C VAL A 60 10.50 -11.17 34.26
N GLU A 61 9.52 -11.68 35.00
CA GLU A 61 8.37 -12.35 34.40
C GLU A 61 7.40 -11.28 33.87
N ARG A 62 7.07 -11.34 32.58
CA ARG A 62 6.18 -10.39 31.91
C ARG A 62 5.02 -11.09 31.24
N LYS A 63 3.81 -10.57 31.46
CA LYS A 63 2.61 -11.01 30.77
C LYS A 63 1.82 -9.80 30.31
N VAL A 64 1.62 -9.68 29.00
CA VAL A 64 0.71 -8.66 28.44
C VAL A 64 -0.70 -8.98 28.91
N LEU A 65 -1.37 -8.00 29.54
CA LEU A 65 -2.73 -8.16 30.06
C LEU A 65 -3.77 -7.63 29.07
N SER A 66 -3.52 -6.46 28.49
CA SER A 66 -4.46 -5.82 27.56
C SER A 66 -3.82 -4.67 26.80
N PHE A 67 -4.42 -4.32 25.67
CA PHE A 67 -4.18 -3.07 24.96
C PHE A 67 -5.50 -2.31 24.75
N LYS A 68 -5.71 -1.24 25.52
CA LYS A 68 -6.96 -0.44 25.54
C LYS A 68 -6.63 1.04 25.62
N LYS A 69 -7.40 1.91 24.96
CA LYS A 69 -7.12 3.38 24.87
C LYS A 69 -5.70 3.71 24.33
N GLY A 70 -5.13 2.80 23.54
CA GLY A 70 -3.73 2.88 23.10
C GLY A 70 -2.70 2.65 24.22
N ILE A 71 -3.12 2.11 25.36
CA ILE A 71 -2.26 1.80 26.51
C ILE A 71 -2.01 0.29 26.53
N LEU A 72 -0.74 -0.10 26.45
CA LEU A 72 -0.27 -1.44 26.72
C LEU A 72 -0.13 -1.64 28.22
N THR A 73 -0.90 -2.59 28.77
CA THR A 73 -0.82 -2.96 30.19
C THR A 73 -0.08 -4.28 30.33
N ILE A 74 1.02 -4.27 31.06
CA ILE A 74 1.90 -5.42 31.28
C ILE A 74 1.89 -5.75 32.77
N ARG A 75 1.61 -7.02 33.10
CA ARG A 75 1.89 -7.57 34.42
C ARG A 75 3.36 -7.91 34.50
N VAL A 76 4.02 -7.42 35.53
CA VAL A 76 5.46 -7.55 35.73
C VAL A 76 5.67 -8.15 37.11
N LYS A 77 6.47 -9.19 37.21
CA LYS A 77 6.87 -9.80 38.48
C LYS A 77 8.38 -9.92 38.53
N LEU A 78 8.97 -9.30 39.55
CA LEU A 78 10.37 -9.47 39.91
C LEU A 78 10.50 -10.65 40.88
N GLU A 79 11.69 -11.21 40.98
CA GLU A 79 11.97 -12.33 41.87
C GLU A 79 11.60 -11.99 43.33
N ASN A 80 10.84 -12.88 43.99
CA ASN A 80 10.37 -12.73 45.38
C ASN A 80 9.49 -11.50 45.67
N GLU A 81 8.99 -10.81 44.64
CA GLU A 81 8.15 -9.62 44.79
C GLU A 81 6.74 -9.85 44.23
N PRO A 82 5.71 -9.15 44.75
CA PRO A 82 4.36 -9.26 44.22
C PRO A 82 4.28 -8.71 42.77
N PRO A 83 3.36 -9.24 41.95
CA PRO A 83 3.18 -8.76 40.59
C PRO A 83 2.60 -7.34 40.57
N VAL A 84 3.14 -6.51 39.71
CA VAL A 84 2.73 -5.11 39.50
C VAL A 84 2.23 -4.89 38.07
N LYS A 85 1.66 -3.71 37.81
CA LYS A 85 1.22 -3.31 36.48
C LYS A 85 2.03 -2.12 35.98
N VAL A 86 2.64 -2.30 34.81
CA VAL A 86 3.29 -1.25 34.03
C VAL A 86 2.39 -0.87 32.86
N TYR A 87 2.25 0.43 32.64
CA TYR A 87 1.41 1.02 31.61
C TYR A 87 2.29 1.80 30.64
N LEU A 88 2.20 1.46 29.35
CA LEU A 88 2.95 2.11 28.29
C LEU A 88 1.98 2.69 27.27
N LYS A 89 2.14 3.97 26.92
CA LYS A 89 1.40 4.63 25.83
C LYS A 89 2.39 5.32 24.92
N VAL A 90 2.31 5.03 23.63
CA VAL A 90 3.20 5.62 22.61
C VAL A 90 2.57 6.92 22.11
N GLU A 91 3.31 8.02 22.25
CA GLU A 91 2.99 9.31 21.66
C GLU A 91 3.91 9.55 20.45
N TYR A 92 3.75 10.70 19.78
CA TYR A 92 4.44 10.98 18.52
C TYR A 92 5.98 10.92 18.64
N ASP A 93 6.53 11.51 19.70
CA ASP A 93 7.96 11.73 19.95
C ASP A 93 8.48 11.15 21.28
N HIS A 94 7.60 10.62 22.13
CA HIS A 94 7.97 10.04 23.42
C HIS A 94 7.08 8.86 23.83
N LEU A 95 7.60 8.05 24.75
CA LEU A 95 6.87 7.00 25.45
C LEU A 95 6.39 7.54 26.80
N LEU A 96 5.09 7.43 27.04
CA LEU A 96 4.51 7.64 28.36
C LEU A 96 4.54 6.35 29.15
N VAL A 97 5.14 6.42 30.34
CA VAL A 97 5.39 5.27 31.21
C VAL A 97 4.79 5.53 32.58
N SER A 98 4.06 4.56 33.11
CA SER A 98 3.60 4.59 34.49
C SER A 98 3.62 3.21 35.11
N CYS A 99 3.69 3.17 36.43
CA CYS A 99 3.60 1.98 37.27
C CYS A 99 2.54 2.24 38.34
N ASN A 100 1.85 1.19 38.79
CA ASN A 100 0.89 1.32 39.88
C ASN A 100 1.53 1.43 41.27
N ILE A 101 2.86 1.39 41.39
CA ILE A 101 3.57 1.46 42.68
C ILE A 101 4.55 2.64 42.73
N ASP A 102 5.53 2.70 41.83
CA ASP A 102 6.76 3.47 42.05
C ASP A 102 7.19 4.34 40.86
N THR A 103 6.28 4.75 39.98
CA THR A 103 6.59 5.63 38.83
C THR A 103 5.59 6.77 38.73
N ASP A 104 6.12 7.98 38.59
CA ASP A 104 5.38 9.24 38.44
C ASP A 104 6.01 10.08 37.31
N GLU A 105 5.55 11.33 37.15
CA GLU A 105 6.02 12.24 36.11
C GLU A 105 7.51 12.60 36.17
N ASN A 106 8.15 12.49 37.35
CA ASN A 106 9.54 12.91 37.60
C ASN A 106 10.48 11.74 37.87
N TYR A 107 9.94 10.55 38.19
CA TYR A 107 10.74 9.40 38.60
C TYR A 107 10.34 8.12 37.86
N LEU A 108 11.33 7.51 37.20
CA LEU A 108 11.20 6.20 36.56
C LEU A 108 11.51 5.07 37.56
N GLY A 109 10.45 4.40 38.02
CA GLY A 109 10.52 3.33 39.00
C GLY A 109 11.22 2.06 38.53
N ARG A 110 11.56 1.19 39.50
CA ARG A 110 12.31 -0.04 39.27
C ARG A 110 11.55 -0.99 38.37
N TYR A 111 10.25 -1.17 38.58
CA TYR A 111 9.46 -2.08 37.74
C TYR A 111 9.32 -1.58 36.30
N ALA A 112 9.08 -0.28 36.12
CA ALA A 112 8.97 0.33 34.81
C ALA A 112 10.29 0.22 34.04
N TYR A 113 11.42 0.60 34.67
CA TYR A 113 12.75 0.47 34.09
C TYR A 113 13.08 -0.98 33.70
N ARG A 114 12.89 -1.94 34.62
CA ARG A 114 13.17 -3.36 34.35
C ARG A 114 12.34 -3.92 33.21
N THR A 115 11.08 -3.48 33.10
CA THR A 115 10.18 -3.87 32.01
C THR A 115 10.69 -3.38 30.66
N LEU A 116 11.02 -2.10 30.56
CA LEU A 116 11.55 -1.49 29.34
C LEU A 116 12.89 -2.11 28.97
N ARG A 117 13.79 -2.29 29.94
CA ARG A 117 15.10 -2.92 29.73
C ARG A 117 14.99 -4.32 29.14
N ALA A 118 13.99 -5.09 29.57
CA ALA A 118 13.71 -6.42 29.01
C ALA A 118 13.03 -6.38 27.63
N MET A 119 12.44 -5.25 27.20
CA MET A 119 11.94 -5.05 25.83
C MET A 119 13.07 -4.67 24.86
N LEU A 120 14.07 -3.93 25.35
CA LEU A 120 15.25 -3.43 24.62
C LEU A 120 16.31 -4.52 24.37
N TRP A 121 15.90 -5.73 23.96
CA TRP A 121 16.75 -6.94 23.91
C TRP A 121 18.16 -6.68 23.37
N ASN A 122 18.26 -6.02 22.20
CA ASN A 122 19.50 -5.63 21.53
C ASN A 122 19.71 -4.10 21.57
N GLU A 123 19.67 -3.52 22.76
CA GLU A 123 19.89 -2.08 23.03
C GLU A 123 18.83 -1.11 22.49
N TYR A 124 17.87 -1.57 21.70
CA TYR A 124 16.75 -0.74 21.26
C TYR A 124 15.46 -1.56 21.13
N HIS A 125 14.33 -0.86 21.05
CA HIS A 125 13.02 -1.43 20.77
C HIS A 125 12.20 -0.44 19.94
N ASP A 126 11.59 -0.93 18.86
CA ASP A 126 10.68 -0.15 18.03
C ASP A 126 9.25 -0.28 18.55
N PHE A 127 8.70 0.85 19.04
CA PHE A 127 7.34 0.93 19.57
C PHE A 127 6.28 1.25 18.51
N GLN A 128 6.64 1.35 17.22
CA GLN A 128 5.74 1.72 16.11
C GLN A 128 4.45 0.88 16.07
N GLN A 129 4.52 -0.41 16.42
CA GLN A 129 3.34 -1.29 16.41
C GLN A 129 2.24 -0.88 17.39
N TYR A 130 2.59 -0.17 18.48
CA TYR A 130 1.65 0.30 19.49
C TYR A 130 1.16 1.74 19.25
N TYR A 131 1.71 2.43 18.25
CA TYR A 131 1.34 3.80 17.92
C TYR A 131 0.06 3.83 17.08
N TRP A 132 -1.06 4.21 17.72
CA TRP A 132 -2.38 4.32 17.10
C TRP A 132 -3.15 5.54 17.64
N PRO A 133 -2.71 6.76 17.29
CA PRO A 133 -3.32 7.99 17.78
C PRO A 133 -4.77 8.12 17.25
N GLU A 134 -5.66 8.73 18.05
CA GLU A 134 -7.05 9.03 17.67
C GLU A 134 -7.90 7.79 17.23
N CYS A 135 -7.44 6.57 17.54
CA CYS A 135 -8.08 5.34 17.09
C CYS A 135 -9.03 4.71 18.11
N PHE A 136 -9.08 5.24 19.34
CA PHE A 136 -9.79 4.64 20.47
C PHE A 136 -10.92 5.53 20.92
N ASN A 137 -12.07 4.92 21.20
CA ASN A 137 -13.16 5.61 21.87
C ASN A 137 -12.83 5.77 23.36
N GLU A 138 -12.91 6.99 23.88
CA GLU A 138 -12.51 7.29 25.26
C GLU A 138 -13.39 6.61 26.32
N ALA A 139 -14.69 6.47 26.05
CA ALA A 139 -15.64 5.85 26.98
C ALA A 139 -15.44 4.33 27.08
N THR A 140 -15.31 3.63 25.95
CA THR A 140 -15.23 2.17 25.90
C THR A 140 -13.79 1.64 25.93
N GLY A 141 -12.82 2.48 25.57
CA GLY A 141 -11.41 2.11 25.40
C GLY A 141 -11.11 1.16 24.24
N ARG A 142 -12.13 0.81 23.43
CA ARG A 142 -12.00 -0.06 22.26
C ARG A 142 -11.77 0.76 21.01
N SER A 143 -11.07 0.17 20.05
CA SER A 143 -10.97 0.72 18.71
C SER A 143 -12.04 0.12 17.82
N ARG A 144 -12.70 0.97 17.02
CA ARG A 144 -13.54 0.50 15.93
C ARG A 144 -12.74 0.15 14.68
N TYR A 145 -11.50 0.66 14.56
CA TYR A 145 -10.62 0.50 13.40
C TYR A 145 -9.70 -0.72 13.51
N LEU A 146 -9.30 -1.06 14.73
CA LEU A 146 -8.30 -2.07 15.03
C LEU A 146 -8.93 -3.35 15.55
N GLU A 147 -8.35 -4.47 15.15
CA GLU A 147 -8.44 -5.77 15.79
C GLU A 147 -7.22 -5.93 16.71
N VAL A 148 -7.47 -6.20 17.99
CA VAL A 148 -6.46 -6.30 19.03
C VAL A 148 -6.58 -7.67 19.66
N ILE A 149 -5.57 -8.52 19.46
CA ILE A 149 -5.49 -9.86 20.01
C ILE A 149 -4.37 -9.86 21.05
N CYS A 150 -4.71 -10.11 22.31
CA CYS A 150 -3.74 -10.31 23.38
C CYS A 150 -3.70 -11.80 23.74
N ASP A 151 -2.56 -12.44 23.57
CA ASP A 151 -2.37 -13.85 23.85
C ASP A 151 -1.08 -14.10 24.67
N ARG A 152 -0.63 -15.36 24.73
CA ARG A 152 0.59 -15.73 25.46
C ARG A 152 1.88 -15.26 24.78
N TYR A 153 1.84 -14.94 23.49
CA TYR A 153 2.98 -14.50 22.70
C TYR A 153 3.12 -12.98 22.67
N GLY A 154 2.05 -12.25 23.00
CA GLY A 154 2.10 -10.81 23.22
C GLY A 154 0.80 -10.13 22.82
N VAL A 155 0.93 -9.04 22.07
CA VAL A 155 -0.22 -8.36 21.47
C VAL A 155 0.00 -8.22 19.98
N ASP A 156 -1.02 -8.57 19.22
CA ASP A 156 -1.10 -8.41 17.79
C ASP A 156 -2.18 -7.36 17.48
N ILE A 157 -1.79 -6.30 16.78
CA ILE A 157 -2.66 -5.18 16.45
C ILE A 157 -2.72 -5.07 14.94
N ARG A 158 -3.91 -5.32 14.38
CA ARG A 158 -4.15 -5.30 12.94
C ARG A 158 -5.30 -4.36 12.61
N LEU A 159 -5.30 -3.80 11.40
CA LEU A 159 -6.45 -3.07 10.88
C LEU A 159 -7.55 -4.06 10.50
N LYS A 160 -8.81 -3.73 10.85
CA LYS A 160 -9.96 -4.49 10.34
C LYS A 160 -10.05 -4.35 8.82
N LYS A 161 -10.70 -5.32 8.17
CA LYS A 161 -10.74 -5.45 6.70
C LYS A 161 -11.21 -4.17 5.99
N GLU A 162 -12.21 -3.48 6.53
CA GLU A 162 -12.77 -2.25 5.98
C GLU A 162 -11.87 -1.01 6.18
N PHE A 163 -10.83 -1.11 7.01
CA PHE A 163 -9.87 -0.05 7.34
C PHE A 163 -8.44 -0.35 6.84
N LYS A 164 -8.26 -1.26 5.87
CA LYS A 164 -6.93 -1.54 5.27
C LYS A 164 -6.19 -0.29 4.74
N GLY A 165 -6.94 0.74 4.36
CA GLY A 165 -6.42 2.03 3.89
C GLY A 165 -6.20 3.05 5.00
N PHE A 166 -6.22 2.68 6.27
CA PHE A 166 -6.09 3.61 7.38
C PHE A 166 -4.63 3.98 7.66
N PHE A 167 -4.33 5.27 7.68
CA PHE A 167 -2.98 5.81 7.84
C PHE A 167 -2.80 6.51 9.18
N ARG A 168 -1.61 6.36 9.74
CA ARG A 168 -1.11 7.04 10.94
C ARG A 168 -0.21 8.20 10.54
N PRO A 169 0.10 9.12 11.48
CA PRO A 169 1.19 10.08 11.29
C PRO A 169 2.48 9.36 10.90
N ASP A 170 3.16 9.91 9.90
CA ASP A 170 4.42 9.43 9.29
C ASP A 170 4.36 8.11 8.54
N ASP A 171 3.17 7.49 8.38
CA ASP A 171 3.03 6.44 7.38
C ASP A 171 3.34 7.04 5.99
N TYR A 172 4.10 6.30 5.18
CA TYR A 172 4.58 6.77 3.88
C TYR A 172 3.43 7.11 2.91
N PHE A 173 3.38 8.36 2.45
CA PHE A 173 2.56 8.77 1.31
C PHE A 173 3.41 8.80 0.03
N LEU A 174 2.83 8.32 -1.08
CA LEU A 174 3.46 8.42 -2.39
C LEU A 174 3.69 9.89 -2.75
N HIS A 175 4.92 10.27 -3.07
CA HIS A 175 5.18 11.58 -3.66
C HIS A 175 4.49 11.69 -5.04
N ILE A 176 3.67 12.72 -5.21
CA ILE A 176 2.99 12.99 -6.49
C ILE A 176 3.92 13.82 -7.36
N SER A 177 4.43 13.21 -8.43
CA SER A 177 5.25 13.88 -9.44
C SER A 177 4.40 14.54 -10.51
N GLU A 178 5.00 15.49 -11.22
CA GLU A 178 4.38 16.14 -12.38
C GLU A 178 3.97 15.12 -13.46
N ARG A 179 2.80 15.35 -14.06
CA ARG A 179 2.23 14.49 -15.09
C ARG A 179 2.81 14.85 -16.46
N LYS A 180 3.65 13.97 -17.01
CA LYS A 180 4.13 14.07 -18.39
C LYS A 180 3.33 13.11 -19.29
N VAL A 181 2.32 13.65 -19.96
CA VAL A 181 1.46 12.90 -20.88
C VAL A 181 2.25 12.48 -22.13
N LEU A 182 2.05 11.24 -22.56
CA LEU A 182 2.53 10.79 -23.87
C LEU A 182 1.42 10.99 -24.90
N GLU A 183 1.76 11.65 -26.01
CA GLU A 183 0.81 11.78 -27.12
C GLU A 183 0.52 10.40 -27.72
N ARG A 184 -0.78 10.11 -27.90
CA ARG A 184 -1.25 8.88 -28.55
C ARG A 184 -1.68 9.20 -29.97
N LYS A 185 -1.28 8.34 -30.92
CA LYS A 185 -1.79 8.42 -32.29
C LYS A 185 -3.30 8.15 -32.28
N ASN A 186 -4.04 8.96 -33.01
CA ASN A 186 -5.46 8.69 -33.26
C ASN A 186 -5.59 7.42 -34.11
N VAL A 187 -6.63 6.65 -33.83
CA VAL A 187 -6.93 5.38 -34.51
C VAL A 187 -8.13 5.59 -35.42
N ASN A 188 -8.07 5.08 -36.64
CA ASN A 188 -9.25 4.89 -37.47
C ASN A 188 -9.93 3.58 -37.02
N ASP A 189 -11.23 3.62 -36.69
CA ASP A 189 -12.04 2.55 -36.09
C ASP A 189 -12.26 1.28 -36.96
N VAL A 190 -11.37 0.99 -37.90
CA VAL A 190 -11.48 -0.19 -38.76
C VAL A 190 -10.82 -1.38 -38.09
N LEU A 191 -11.63 -2.38 -37.71
CA LEU A 191 -11.12 -3.66 -37.22
C LEU A 191 -10.24 -4.32 -38.27
N ALA A 192 -9.15 -4.95 -37.84
CA ALA A 192 -8.27 -5.68 -38.73
C ALA A 192 -9.01 -6.85 -39.39
N THR A 193 -8.92 -6.95 -40.71
CA THR A 193 -9.45 -8.09 -41.48
C THR A 193 -8.67 -9.35 -41.12
N LEU A 194 -9.36 -10.44 -40.82
CA LEU A 194 -8.74 -11.73 -40.53
C LEU A 194 -8.20 -12.37 -41.80
N ASN A 195 -6.96 -12.85 -41.77
CA ASN A 195 -6.46 -13.81 -42.75
C ASN A 195 -6.88 -15.23 -42.30
N PRO A 196 -7.73 -15.95 -43.05
CA PRO A 196 -8.22 -17.27 -42.66
C PRO A 196 -7.12 -18.33 -42.52
N GLU A 197 -6.02 -18.16 -43.24
CA GLU A 197 -4.90 -19.12 -43.25
C GLU A 197 -3.99 -18.92 -42.02
N TYR A 198 -3.93 -17.71 -41.46
CA TYR A 198 -3.02 -17.36 -40.36
C TYR A 198 -3.72 -16.52 -39.29
N LEU A 199 -4.06 -17.21 -38.20
CA LEU A 199 -4.80 -16.64 -37.09
C LEU A 199 -3.86 -16.28 -35.94
N ILE A 200 -3.56 -14.99 -35.83
CA ILE A 200 -2.74 -14.40 -34.76
C ILE A 200 -3.59 -13.55 -33.82
N GLY A 201 -3.29 -13.63 -32.53
CA GLY A 201 -3.87 -12.76 -31.51
C GLY A 201 -2.81 -12.33 -30.51
N TYR A 202 -3.19 -11.45 -29.59
CA TYR A 202 -2.26 -10.80 -28.68
C TYR A 202 -2.74 -10.89 -27.24
N CYS A 203 -1.87 -11.25 -26.31
CA CYS A 203 -2.22 -11.25 -24.89
C CYS A 203 -1.34 -10.30 -24.08
N LEU A 204 -1.98 -9.56 -23.16
CA LEU A 204 -1.29 -8.85 -22.09
C LEU A 204 -0.85 -9.87 -21.04
N ALA A 205 0.44 -10.14 -21.01
CA ALA A 205 1.09 -10.98 -20.02
C ALA A 205 1.46 -10.12 -18.80
N ASN A 206 0.88 -10.44 -17.66
CA ASN A 206 1.05 -9.68 -16.42
C ASN A 206 1.37 -10.61 -15.25
N THR A 207 2.08 -10.07 -14.27
CA THR A 207 2.27 -10.68 -12.96
C THR A 207 2.07 -9.61 -11.89
N ASP A 208 1.86 -10.02 -10.65
CA ASP A 208 1.71 -9.08 -9.52
C ASP A 208 3.08 -8.48 -9.16
N PRO A 209 3.33 -7.17 -9.41
CA PRO A 209 4.63 -6.54 -9.22
C PRO A 209 5.07 -6.49 -7.75
N VAL A 210 4.18 -6.82 -6.81
CA VAL A 210 4.44 -6.72 -5.36
C VAL A 210 4.89 -8.06 -4.77
N ARG A 211 4.73 -9.17 -5.49
CA ARG A 211 5.17 -10.49 -5.01
C ARG A 211 6.65 -10.68 -5.31
N PHE A 212 7.36 -11.32 -4.38
CA PHE A 212 8.78 -11.70 -4.48
C PHE A 212 9.13 -12.54 -5.72
N HIS A 213 8.14 -13.01 -6.48
CA HIS A 213 8.32 -13.80 -7.70
C HIS A 213 8.00 -13.01 -8.99
N SER A 214 7.79 -11.69 -8.90
CA SER A 214 7.55 -10.84 -10.06
C SER A 214 8.84 -10.56 -10.83
N ASN A 215 9.19 -11.44 -11.76
CA ASN A 215 10.42 -11.34 -12.55
C ASN A 215 10.29 -10.51 -13.84
N HIS A 216 9.12 -9.93 -14.14
CA HIS A 216 8.95 -9.11 -15.33
C HIS A 216 7.89 -8.00 -15.16
N TYR A 217 8.07 -6.90 -15.90
CA TYR A 217 7.05 -5.90 -16.17
C TYR A 217 5.98 -6.46 -17.13
N PRO A 218 4.75 -5.90 -17.15
CA PRO A 218 3.74 -6.37 -18.10
C PRO A 218 4.18 -6.12 -19.54
N PHE A 219 3.90 -7.06 -20.42
CA PHE A 219 4.25 -6.97 -21.84
C PHE A 219 3.24 -7.72 -22.72
N LEU A 220 3.30 -7.52 -24.03
CA LEU A 220 2.46 -8.24 -24.98
C LEU A 220 3.17 -9.50 -25.47
N ILE A 221 2.41 -10.59 -25.59
CA ILE A 221 2.87 -11.84 -26.21
C ILE A 221 1.90 -12.17 -27.37
N PRO A 222 2.40 -12.28 -28.61
CA PRO A 222 1.62 -12.78 -29.72
C PRO A 222 1.42 -14.30 -29.59
N TYR A 223 0.29 -14.80 -30.09
CA TYR A 223 -0.01 -16.23 -30.09
C TYR A 223 -0.76 -16.62 -31.36
N SER A 224 -0.57 -17.88 -31.77
CA SER A 224 -1.36 -18.52 -32.83
C SER A 224 -2.53 -19.30 -32.25
N PHE A 225 -3.62 -19.43 -33.02
CA PHE A 225 -4.80 -20.18 -32.59
C PHE A 225 -5.61 -20.74 -33.75
N SER A 226 -6.59 -21.59 -33.45
CA SER A 226 -7.62 -22.04 -34.38
C SER A 226 -9.00 -21.58 -33.94
N LEU A 227 -9.85 -21.26 -34.91
CA LEU A 227 -11.23 -20.83 -34.70
C LEU A 227 -12.19 -22.01 -34.54
N ASN A 228 -13.32 -21.74 -33.88
CA ASN A 228 -14.49 -22.61 -33.96
C ASN A 228 -15.17 -22.45 -35.33
N ALA A 229 -16.10 -23.36 -35.65
CA ALA A 229 -16.86 -23.30 -36.91
C ALA A 229 -17.67 -22.00 -37.08
N ASP A 230 -17.92 -21.27 -35.98
CA ASP A 230 -18.60 -19.97 -35.99
C ASP A 230 -17.69 -18.80 -36.41
N ASN A 231 -16.37 -19.03 -36.56
CA ASN A 231 -15.33 -18.04 -36.82
C ASN A 231 -15.32 -16.83 -35.85
N LYS A 232 -15.97 -16.95 -34.69
CA LYS A 232 -16.13 -15.86 -33.71
C LYS A 232 -15.33 -16.10 -32.44
N THR A 233 -15.03 -17.36 -32.15
CA THR A 233 -14.39 -17.76 -30.89
C THR A 233 -13.20 -18.66 -31.12
N VAL A 234 -12.20 -18.53 -30.23
CA VAL A 234 -11.03 -19.41 -30.24
C VAL A 234 -11.44 -20.83 -29.85
N LYS A 235 -11.23 -21.78 -30.77
CA LYS A 235 -11.35 -23.23 -30.50
C LYS A 235 -10.23 -23.68 -29.60
N SER A 236 -8.99 -23.48 -30.05
CA SER A 236 -7.78 -23.84 -29.32
C SER A 236 -6.60 -22.93 -29.64
N PHE A 237 -5.75 -22.65 -28.67
CA PHE A 237 -4.47 -21.99 -28.89
C PHE A 237 -3.45 -23.00 -29.42
N THR A 238 -2.58 -22.60 -30.35
CA THR A 238 -1.57 -23.48 -30.96
C THR A 238 -0.18 -23.23 -30.38
N GLY A 239 0.19 -21.97 -30.13
CA GLY A 239 1.46 -21.64 -29.48
C GLY A 239 1.60 -20.16 -29.17
N PHE A 240 2.47 -19.82 -28.21
CA PHE A 240 3.01 -18.47 -28.10
C PHE A 240 4.11 -18.25 -29.14
N LEU A 241 4.23 -17.00 -29.58
CA LEU A 241 5.25 -16.55 -30.53
C LEU A 241 6.19 -15.62 -29.74
N PHE A 242 7.38 -16.12 -29.46
CA PHE A 242 8.34 -15.51 -28.55
C PHE A 242 9.51 -14.85 -29.27
N GLU A 243 9.85 -15.33 -30.47
CA GLU A 243 10.98 -14.85 -31.27
C GLU A 243 10.53 -14.46 -32.69
N GLU A 244 11.32 -13.63 -33.37
CA GLU A 244 11.05 -13.21 -34.76
C GLU A 244 11.03 -14.39 -35.74
N ASP A 245 11.80 -15.45 -35.44
CA ASP A 245 11.92 -16.66 -36.26
C ASP A 245 10.85 -17.73 -35.95
N ASP A 246 9.91 -17.47 -35.04
CA ASP A 246 8.86 -18.43 -34.68
C ASP A 246 7.84 -18.61 -35.81
N SER A 247 8.15 -19.49 -36.78
CA SER A 247 7.29 -20.26 -37.70
C SER A 247 6.15 -19.55 -38.48
N ILE A 248 6.00 -18.23 -38.39
CA ILE A 248 5.05 -17.45 -39.20
C ILE A 248 5.87 -16.65 -40.20
N GLU A 249 5.65 -16.88 -41.50
CA GLU A 249 6.27 -16.05 -42.53
C GLU A 249 5.74 -14.62 -42.41
N GLN A 250 6.64 -13.64 -42.19
CA GLN A 250 6.27 -12.23 -42.01
C GLN A 250 5.51 -11.66 -43.22
N SER A 251 5.62 -12.28 -44.39
CA SER A 251 4.92 -11.96 -45.65
C SER A 251 3.40 -12.10 -45.58
N GLU A 252 2.86 -12.82 -44.59
CA GLU A 252 1.42 -13.16 -44.50
C GLU A 252 0.67 -12.33 -43.45
N LEU A 253 1.39 -11.52 -42.68
CA LEU A 253 0.86 -10.60 -41.67
C LEU A 253 0.53 -9.24 -42.30
N SER A 254 -0.53 -8.59 -41.81
CA SER A 254 -0.77 -7.18 -42.16
C SER A 254 0.34 -6.29 -41.61
N GLU A 255 0.57 -5.11 -42.21
CA GLU A 255 1.57 -4.14 -41.75
C GLU A 255 1.43 -3.83 -40.24
N ASN A 256 0.19 -3.65 -39.76
CA ASN A 256 -0.11 -3.43 -38.35
C ASN A 256 0.29 -4.62 -37.46
N GLN A 257 0.08 -5.85 -37.93
CA GLN A 257 0.46 -7.06 -37.17
C GLN A 257 1.98 -7.24 -37.16
N THR A 258 2.66 -6.93 -38.26
CA THR A 258 4.13 -6.95 -38.34
C THR A 258 4.75 -5.92 -37.38
N GLU A 259 4.25 -4.67 -37.39
CA GLU A 259 4.70 -3.63 -36.45
C GLU A 259 4.37 -4.01 -35.00
N LEU A 260 3.15 -4.52 -34.73
CA LEU A 260 2.75 -4.93 -33.39
C LEU A 260 3.60 -6.11 -32.87
N ASN A 261 3.93 -7.09 -33.71
CA ASN A 261 4.82 -8.19 -33.35
C ASN A 261 6.22 -7.68 -33.00
N SER A 262 6.78 -6.78 -33.82
CA SER A 262 8.08 -6.13 -33.54
C SER A 262 8.06 -5.45 -32.16
N ILE A 263 6.99 -4.71 -31.84
CA ILE A 263 6.83 -4.10 -30.52
C ILE A 263 6.76 -5.17 -29.41
N CYS A 264 6.05 -6.28 -29.62
CA CYS A 264 5.96 -7.35 -28.62
C CYS A 264 7.35 -7.95 -28.31
N TYR A 265 8.16 -8.22 -29.34
CA TYR A 265 9.50 -8.76 -29.17
C TYR A 265 10.42 -7.77 -28.45
N GLU A 266 10.35 -6.49 -28.79
CA GLU A 266 11.07 -5.43 -28.07
C GLU A 266 10.65 -5.34 -26.61
N MET A 267 9.34 -5.38 -26.31
CA MET A 267 8.87 -5.40 -24.93
C MET A 267 9.42 -6.60 -24.17
N LYS A 268 9.38 -7.80 -24.76
CA LYS A 268 9.89 -9.03 -24.13
C LYS A 268 11.37 -8.92 -23.75
N LYS A 269 12.21 -8.37 -24.63
CA LYS A 269 13.66 -8.19 -24.39
C LYS A 269 13.94 -7.37 -23.12
N ILE A 270 13.12 -6.35 -22.86
CA ILE A 270 13.30 -5.42 -21.73
C ILE A 270 12.34 -5.65 -20.56
N ALA A 271 11.40 -6.59 -20.68
CA ALA A 271 10.40 -6.85 -19.65
C ALA A 271 10.99 -7.44 -18.37
N ARG A 272 12.10 -8.19 -18.46
CA ARG A 272 12.70 -8.84 -17.30
C ARG A 272 13.18 -7.82 -16.27
N ILE A 273 12.74 -7.98 -15.02
CA ILE A 273 13.18 -7.18 -13.88
C ILE A 273 14.49 -7.77 -13.36
N GLN A 274 15.49 -6.92 -13.19
CA GLN A 274 16.74 -7.30 -12.53
C GLN A 274 16.62 -7.12 -11.03
N PHE A 275 17.18 -8.05 -10.27
CA PHE A 275 17.19 -8.02 -8.81
C PHE A 275 18.62 -7.90 -8.32
N ARG A 276 18.78 -7.23 -7.19
CA ARG A 276 20.04 -7.16 -6.46
C ARG A 276 20.38 -8.54 -5.90
N GLU A 277 21.63 -8.93 -6.02
CA GLU A 277 22.17 -10.16 -5.45
C GLU A 277 22.90 -9.88 -4.13
N TYR A 278 23.04 -10.92 -3.30
CA TYR A 278 23.75 -10.78 -2.04
C TYR A 278 25.23 -10.51 -2.30
N GLY A 279 25.73 -9.36 -1.83
CA GLY A 279 27.11 -8.93 -2.06
C GLY A 279 27.29 -7.93 -3.19
N ASP A 280 26.22 -7.50 -3.86
CA ASP A 280 26.28 -6.37 -4.81
C ASP A 280 26.79 -5.10 -4.11
N SER A 281 27.64 -4.35 -4.81
CA SER A 281 28.05 -3.01 -4.36
C SER A 281 26.89 -2.01 -4.47
N ASP A 282 27.01 -0.87 -3.79
CA ASP A 282 26.05 0.23 -3.91
C ASP A 282 25.98 0.74 -5.36
N GLU A 283 27.13 0.86 -6.04
CA GLU A 283 27.20 1.25 -7.46
C GLU A 283 26.42 0.27 -8.36
N ARG A 284 26.58 -1.03 -8.13
CA ARG A 284 25.84 -2.05 -8.88
C ARG A 284 24.34 -2.00 -8.60
N SER A 285 23.97 -1.70 -7.36
CA SER A 285 22.58 -1.52 -6.95
C SER A 285 21.94 -0.33 -7.68
N ASP A 286 22.67 0.77 -7.82
CA ASP A 286 22.20 1.97 -8.55
C ASP A 286 22.06 1.68 -10.04
N GLU A 287 23.02 0.98 -10.67
CA GLU A 287 22.91 0.55 -12.07
C GLU A 287 21.66 -0.30 -12.35
N ILE A 288 21.35 -1.25 -11.45
CA ILE A 288 20.18 -2.13 -11.55
C ILE A 288 18.90 -1.30 -11.46
N ASP A 289 18.84 -0.35 -10.51
CA ASP A 289 17.68 0.50 -10.32
C ASP A 289 17.44 1.42 -11.52
N ASP A 290 18.51 2.04 -12.05
CA ASP A 290 18.45 2.89 -13.25
C ASP A 290 18.02 2.11 -14.49
N LEU A 291 18.56 0.91 -14.69
CA LEU A 291 18.18 0.04 -15.81
C LEU A 291 16.71 -0.38 -15.70
N ASN A 292 16.27 -0.82 -14.51
CA ASN A 292 14.89 -1.18 -14.27
C ASN A 292 13.94 0.00 -14.49
N PHE A 293 14.33 1.20 -14.05
CA PHE A 293 13.56 2.43 -14.25
C PHE A 293 13.45 2.80 -15.74
N SER A 294 14.57 2.74 -16.47
CA SER A 294 14.63 2.98 -17.91
C SER A 294 13.77 1.99 -18.71
N ASN A 295 13.92 0.69 -18.41
CA ASN A 295 13.14 -0.38 -19.05
C ASN A 295 11.64 -0.21 -18.81
N LYS A 296 11.23 0.09 -17.56
CA LYS A 296 9.83 0.36 -17.22
C LYS A 296 9.25 1.48 -18.08
N ARG A 297 9.99 2.59 -18.23
CA ARG A 297 9.56 3.72 -19.05
C ARG A 297 9.46 3.35 -20.53
N LYS A 298 10.47 2.66 -21.07
CA LYS A 298 10.48 2.22 -22.47
C LYS A 298 9.32 1.28 -22.79
N ILE A 299 8.95 0.38 -21.88
CA ILE A 299 7.77 -0.48 -22.03
C ILE A 299 6.48 0.35 -22.09
N PHE A 300 6.35 1.37 -21.24
CA PHE A 300 5.17 2.25 -21.27
C PHE A 300 5.07 3.01 -22.60
N GLU A 301 6.19 3.49 -23.14
CA GLU A 301 6.26 4.12 -24.47
C GLU A 301 5.87 3.13 -25.58
N LEU A 302 6.36 1.89 -25.52
CA LEU A 302 5.99 0.82 -26.45
C LEU A 302 4.48 0.49 -26.36
N PHE A 303 3.87 0.51 -25.18
CA PHE A 303 2.42 0.31 -25.05
C PHE A 303 1.63 1.45 -25.69
N ASN A 304 2.08 2.70 -25.57
CA ASN A 304 1.42 3.82 -26.24
C ASN A 304 1.53 3.71 -27.77
N LYS A 305 2.63 3.16 -28.30
CA LYS A 305 2.77 2.84 -29.73
C LYS A 305 1.87 1.67 -30.16
N ALA A 306 1.81 0.61 -29.35
CA ALA A 306 1.06 -0.60 -29.65
C ALA A 306 -0.46 -0.41 -29.55
N LEU A 307 -0.95 0.40 -28.61
CA LEU A 307 -2.37 0.49 -28.28
C LEU A 307 -3.28 0.77 -29.50
N PRO A 308 -2.95 1.72 -30.39
CA PRO A 308 -3.66 1.90 -31.65
C PRO A 308 -3.92 0.62 -32.43
N MET A 309 -2.86 -0.14 -32.72
CA MET A 309 -2.92 -1.39 -33.48
C MET A 309 -3.57 -2.52 -32.69
N LEU A 310 -3.32 -2.57 -31.38
CA LEU A 310 -3.85 -3.59 -30.48
C LEU A 310 -5.37 -3.49 -30.33
N SER A 311 -5.91 -2.26 -30.31
CA SER A 311 -7.34 -2.01 -30.14
C SER A 311 -8.21 -2.49 -31.31
N THR A 312 -7.62 -2.60 -32.51
CA THR A 312 -8.31 -3.08 -33.72
C THR A 312 -8.20 -4.58 -33.90
N GLN A 313 -7.44 -5.28 -33.06
CA GLN A 313 -7.27 -6.74 -33.15
C GLN A 313 -8.51 -7.47 -32.62
N PRO A 314 -9.07 -8.42 -33.40
CA PRO A 314 -10.30 -9.13 -33.02
C PRO A 314 -10.11 -10.11 -31.86
N PHE A 315 -8.91 -10.65 -31.69
CA PHE A 315 -8.60 -11.63 -30.65
C PHE A 315 -7.51 -11.12 -29.73
N THR A 316 -7.94 -10.61 -28.58
CA THR A 316 -7.06 -10.13 -27.52
C THR A 316 -7.41 -10.75 -26.18
N HIS A 317 -6.37 -11.04 -25.38
CA HIS A 317 -6.53 -11.73 -24.10
C HIS A 317 -5.66 -11.12 -23.00
N TYR A 318 -5.93 -11.52 -21.77
CA TYR A 318 -5.14 -11.26 -20.58
C TYR A 318 -4.66 -12.60 -20.03
N LEU A 319 -3.38 -12.65 -19.65
CA LEU A 319 -2.76 -13.83 -19.06
C LEU A 319 -2.01 -13.42 -17.79
N PHE A 320 -2.37 -14.06 -16.68
CA PHE A 320 -1.59 -13.96 -15.45
C PHE A 320 -0.48 -15.03 -15.44
N THR A 321 0.77 -14.60 -15.54
CA THR A 321 1.91 -15.48 -15.87
C THR A 321 2.48 -16.23 -14.66
N TYR A 322 2.15 -15.79 -13.45
CA TYR A 322 2.81 -16.23 -12.21
C TYR A 322 4.34 -16.11 -12.26
N GLY A 323 4.85 -15.01 -12.83
CA GLY A 323 6.29 -14.80 -13.03
C GLY A 323 6.88 -15.74 -14.07
N MET A 324 6.15 -15.94 -15.17
CA MET A 324 6.48 -16.87 -16.27
C MET A 324 6.55 -18.36 -15.91
N ARG A 325 6.35 -18.76 -14.65
CA ARG A 325 6.47 -20.16 -14.19
C ARG A 325 5.53 -21.13 -14.91
N ASN A 326 4.36 -20.64 -15.31
CA ASN A 326 3.30 -21.44 -15.93
C ASN A 326 3.19 -21.22 -17.44
N ILE A 327 4.10 -20.46 -18.04
CA ILE A 327 4.10 -20.23 -19.49
C ILE A 327 4.76 -21.45 -20.16
N GLN A 328 3.92 -22.30 -20.73
CA GLN A 328 4.31 -23.40 -21.60
C GLN A 328 4.29 -22.93 -23.06
N LYS A 329 4.87 -23.71 -23.99
CA LYS A 329 4.82 -23.40 -25.44
C LYS A 329 3.40 -23.15 -25.94
N ARG A 330 2.42 -23.89 -25.40
CA ARG A 330 1.00 -23.80 -25.78
C ARG A 330 0.17 -23.14 -24.66
N PRO A 331 -0.57 -22.05 -24.93
CA PRO A 331 -1.43 -21.42 -23.94
C PRO A 331 -2.60 -22.33 -23.52
N MET A 332 -2.90 -22.37 -22.21
CA MET A 332 -4.08 -23.05 -21.70
C MET A 332 -5.32 -22.16 -21.83
N LYS A 333 -6.42 -22.71 -22.36
CA LYS A 333 -7.65 -21.94 -22.62
C LYS A 333 -8.26 -21.31 -21.37
N LYS A 334 -8.16 -21.98 -20.21
CA LYS A 334 -8.67 -21.48 -18.92
C LYS A 334 -7.91 -20.25 -18.40
N ASP A 335 -6.65 -20.08 -18.79
CA ASP A 335 -5.76 -19.03 -18.28
C ASP A 335 -5.76 -17.79 -19.21
N MET A 336 -6.14 -17.97 -20.47
CA MET A 336 -6.29 -16.91 -21.48
C MET A 336 -7.67 -16.25 -21.36
N GLN A 337 -7.75 -15.18 -20.57
CA GLN A 337 -9.01 -14.49 -20.31
C GLN A 337 -9.27 -13.46 -21.40
N VAL A 338 -10.49 -13.37 -21.93
CA VAL A 338 -10.82 -12.38 -22.97
C VAL A 338 -10.57 -10.97 -22.46
N ALA A 339 -9.85 -10.19 -23.25
CA ALA A 339 -9.56 -8.79 -22.98
C ALA A 339 -9.95 -7.95 -24.19
N ARG A 340 -10.26 -6.68 -23.97
CA ARG A 340 -10.40 -5.67 -25.02
C ARG A 340 -9.62 -4.44 -24.59
N PHE A 341 -8.83 -3.89 -25.51
CA PHE A 341 -8.01 -2.73 -25.22
C PHE A 341 -8.69 -1.48 -25.77
N SER A 342 -9.04 -0.56 -24.86
CA SER A 342 -9.73 0.67 -25.20
C SER A 342 -8.71 1.75 -25.58
N VAL A 343 -9.00 2.47 -26.67
CA VAL A 343 -8.25 3.68 -27.07
C VAL A 343 -8.53 4.87 -26.14
N GLU A 344 -9.69 4.85 -25.48
CA GLU A 344 -10.08 5.90 -24.54
C GLU A 344 -9.08 6.06 -23.40
N VAL A 345 -8.75 7.32 -23.10
CA VAL A 345 -7.82 7.68 -22.02
C VAL A 345 -8.59 7.73 -20.69
N PRO A 346 -8.21 6.92 -19.69
CA PRO A 346 -8.78 7.03 -18.35
C PRO A 346 -8.13 8.21 -17.61
N LEU A 347 -8.95 9.10 -17.06
CA LEU A 347 -8.50 10.20 -16.22
C LEU A 347 -8.68 9.84 -14.76
N LEU A 348 -7.59 9.82 -13.98
CA LEU A 348 -7.66 9.56 -12.54
C LEU A 348 -8.41 10.70 -11.84
N ASN A 349 -9.34 10.36 -10.94
CA ASN A 349 -10.05 11.32 -10.13
C ASN A 349 -10.20 10.86 -8.68
N PHE A 350 -10.21 11.82 -7.76
CA PHE A 350 -10.27 11.56 -6.33
C PHE A 350 -11.59 12.02 -5.73
N LEU A 351 -12.05 11.29 -4.71
CA LEU A 351 -13.19 11.65 -3.89
C LEU A 351 -12.75 11.73 -2.43
N LEU A 352 -12.74 12.94 -1.87
CA LEU A 352 -12.55 13.15 -0.44
C LEU A 352 -13.93 13.22 0.24
N SER A 353 -14.22 12.28 1.12
CA SER A 353 -15.49 12.20 1.85
C SER A 353 -15.28 12.34 3.35
N ASP A 354 -16.11 13.14 4.00
CA ASP A 354 -16.22 13.16 5.46
C ASP A 354 -17.09 11.99 5.95
N LYS A 355 -16.50 11.06 6.72
CA LYS A 355 -17.21 9.89 7.29
C LYS A 355 -17.65 10.10 8.75
N GLY A 356 -17.49 11.30 9.30
CA GLY A 356 -17.84 11.65 10.67
C GLY A 356 -16.59 11.95 11.50
N ASP A 357 -15.81 10.91 11.80
CA ASP A 357 -14.63 10.96 12.68
C ASP A 357 -13.31 10.64 11.96
N TYR A 358 -13.39 10.30 10.67
CA TYR A 358 -12.26 10.23 9.75
C TYR A 358 -12.67 10.78 8.38
N TYR A 359 -11.66 11.15 7.59
CA TYR A 359 -11.80 11.43 6.17
C TYR A 359 -11.41 10.20 5.35
N GLU A 360 -12.11 9.97 4.24
CA GLU A 360 -11.79 8.93 3.26
C GLU A 360 -11.48 9.57 1.92
N LEU A 361 -10.26 9.40 1.43
CA LEU A 361 -9.82 9.77 0.09
C LEU A 361 -9.85 8.53 -0.80
N LYS A 362 -10.79 8.46 -1.75
CA LYS A 362 -10.97 7.32 -2.64
C LYS A 362 -10.47 7.66 -4.05
N LEU A 363 -9.64 6.78 -4.61
CA LEU A 363 -9.20 6.85 -6.01
C LEU A 363 -10.27 6.20 -6.92
N ARG A 364 -10.59 6.89 -8.01
CA ARG A 364 -11.52 6.50 -9.07
C ARG A 364 -10.90 6.91 -10.43
N PHE A 365 -11.58 6.60 -11.52
CA PHE A 365 -11.20 7.11 -12.83
C PHE A 365 -12.43 7.45 -13.66
N LYS A 366 -12.28 8.36 -14.61
CA LYS A 366 -13.30 8.77 -15.57
C LYS A 366 -12.91 8.34 -16.98
N VAL A 367 -13.90 7.90 -17.75
CA VAL A 367 -13.77 7.69 -19.20
C VAL A 367 -14.98 8.37 -19.85
N LYS A 368 -14.75 9.27 -20.80
CA LYS A 368 -15.79 10.13 -21.40
C LYS A 368 -16.70 10.80 -20.36
N GLY A 369 -16.12 11.32 -19.27
CA GLY A 369 -16.84 11.97 -18.18
C GLY A 369 -17.60 11.03 -17.22
N LYS A 370 -17.78 9.74 -17.56
CA LYS A 370 -18.42 8.76 -16.68
C LYS A 370 -17.42 8.23 -15.65
N VAL A 371 -17.82 8.23 -14.38
CA VAL A 371 -17.00 7.73 -13.26
C VAL A 371 -17.09 6.21 -13.15
N PHE A 372 -15.93 5.58 -12.97
CA PHE A 372 -15.79 4.14 -12.77
C PHE A 372 -15.02 3.82 -11.47
N HIS A 373 -15.23 2.61 -10.97
CA HIS A 373 -14.46 2.03 -9.88
C HIS A 373 -13.51 0.96 -10.41
N PHE A 374 -12.28 0.95 -9.89
CA PHE A 374 -11.29 -0.08 -10.20
C PHE A 374 -11.78 -1.47 -9.82
N CYS A 375 -11.40 -2.46 -10.62
CA CYS A 375 -11.48 -3.86 -10.24
C CYS A 375 -10.13 -4.30 -9.65
N GLU A 376 -10.14 -4.82 -8.42
CA GLU A 376 -8.90 -5.20 -7.71
C GLU A 376 -8.07 -6.24 -8.48
N ASP A 377 -8.73 -7.15 -9.22
CA ASP A 377 -8.08 -8.19 -10.02
C ASP A 377 -7.71 -7.76 -11.46
N ARG A 378 -7.99 -6.49 -11.83
CA ARG A 378 -7.73 -5.95 -13.18
C ARG A 378 -6.81 -4.75 -13.15
N ILE A 379 -5.61 -4.99 -12.62
CA ILE A 379 -4.53 -4.01 -12.57
C ILE A 379 -3.28 -4.67 -13.14
N ALA A 380 -2.70 -4.05 -14.16
CA ALA A 380 -1.50 -4.53 -14.82
C ALA A 380 -0.56 -3.34 -15.07
N MET A 381 0.11 -2.88 -14.01
CA MET A 381 0.99 -1.70 -13.94
C MET A 381 0.47 -0.45 -14.68
N PHE A 382 0.57 -0.44 -16.01
CA PHE A 382 0.13 0.63 -16.91
C PHE A 382 -1.35 0.53 -17.31
N PHE A 383 -2.00 -0.63 -17.14
CA PHE A 383 -3.40 -0.84 -17.51
C PHE A 383 -4.29 -1.02 -16.29
N ILE A 384 -5.52 -0.51 -16.42
CA ILE A 384 -6.57 -0.59 -15.42
C ILE A 384 -7.88 -1.10 -16.04
N GLY A 385 -8.65 -1.86 -15.27
CA GLY A 385 -9.98 -2.31 -15.63
C GLY A 385 -11.06 -1.79 -14.67
N SER A 386 -12.28 -1.65 -15.18
CA SER A 386 -13.43 -1.29 -14.37
C SER A 386 -14.08 -2.53 -13.74
N SER A 387 -14.55 -2.41 -12.51
CA SER A 387 -15.41 -3.43 -11.88
C SER A 387 -16.73 -3.68 -12.62
N SER A 388 -17.28 -2.67 -13.30
CA SER A 388 -18.51 -2.84 -14.08
C SER A 388 -18.28 -3.48 -15.46
N ASN A 389 -17.05 -3.47 -15.96
CA ASN A 389 -16.68 -4.07 -17.24
C ASN A 389 -15.25 -4.62 -17.18
N PRO A 390 -15.05 -5.80 -16.55
CA PRO A 390 -13.73 -6.32 -16.22
C PRO A 390 -12.96 -6.89 -17.41
N THR A 391 -13.56 -6.94 -18.60
CA THR A 391 -12.89 -7.39 -19.83
C THR A 391 -12.23 -6.24 -20.59
N VAL A 392 -12.62 -4.99 -20.32
CA VAL A 392 -12.02 -3.81 -20.97
C VAL A 392 -10.88 -3.27 -20.13
N TRP A 393 -9.73 -3.10 -20.79
CA TRP A 393 -8.51 -2.55 -20.23
C TRP A 393 -8.23 -1.17 -20.84
N TYR A 394 -7.89 -0.23 -19.97
CA TYR A 394 -7.53 1.14 -20.33
C TYR A 394 -6.06 1.36 -20.01
N LEU A 395 -5.28 1.83 -20.98
CA LEU A 395 -3.90 2.27 -20.74
C LEU A 395 -3.93 3.63 -20.03
N LEU A 396 -3.20 3.77 -18.94
CA LEU A 396 -3.05 5.04 -18.20
C LEU A 396 -2.34 6.10 -19.04
N GLU A 397 -2.70 7.37 -18.83
CA GLU A 397 -2.24 8.50 -19.64
C GLU A 397 -0.74 8.78 -19.52
N CYS A 398 -0.18 8.61 -18.31
CA CYS A 398 1.25 8.79 -18.05
C CYS A 398 1.81 7.81 -17.01
N GLU A 399 3.14 7.70 -16.94
CA GLU A 399 3.83 6.82 -15.97
C GLU A 399 3.49 7.16 -14.50
N PRO A 400 3.45 8.44 -14.07
CA PRO A 400 3.07 8.78 -12.69
C PRO A 400 1.70 8.23 -12.28
N ASP A 401 0.73 8.19 -13.19
CA ASP A 401 -0.61 7.64 -12.93
C ASP A 401 -0.51 6.16 -12.54
N SER A 402 0.42 5.40 -13.14
CA SER A 402 0.67 3.99 -12.80
C SER A 402 1.14 3.83 -11.35
N ARG A 403 2.00 4.74 -10.87
CA ARG A 403 2.51 4.75 -9.49
C ARG A 403 1.39 5.05 -8.52
N VAL A 404 0.53 6.02 -8.84
CA VAL A 404 -0.65 6.36 -8.04
C VAL A 404 -1.60 5.17 -7.94
N VAL A 405 -1.96 4.55 -9.06
CA VAL A 405 -2.84 3.37 -9.09
C VAL A 405 -2.27 2.22 -8.26
N LEU A 406 -0.98 1.89 -8.45
CA LEU A 406 -0.33 0.80 -7.70
C LEU A 406 -0.21 1.09 -6.20
N PHE A 407 0.00 2.36 -5.80
CA PHE A 407 0.02 2.74 -4.40
C PHE A 407 -1.37 2.56 -3.76
N PHE A 408 -2.43 3.03 -4.44
CA PHE A 408 -3.80 2.94 -3.95
C PHE A 408 -4.38 1.53 -4.01
N SER A 409 -3.96 0.68 -4.97
CA SER A 409 -4.47 -0.69 -5.08
C SER A 409 -4.15 -1.54 -3.84
N ARG A 410 -2.97 -1.33 -3.25
CA ARG A 410 -2.54 -1.97 -1.98
C ARG A 410 -3.40 -1.57 -0.78
N LYS A 411 -4.24 -0.54 -0.93
CA LYS A 411 -5.10 0.04 0.10
C LYS A 411 -6.58 -0.02 -0.28
N ASN A 412 -6.97 -0.96 -1.17
CA ASN A 412 -8.34 -1.08 -1.68
C ASN A 412 -8.86 0.23 -2.29
N PHE A 413 -7.97 0.95 -2.98
CA PHE A 413 -8.25 2.22 -3.64
C PHE A 413 -8.76 3.34 -2.74
N LYS A 414 -8.42 3.30 -1.45
CA LYS A 414 -8.80 4.35 -0.50
C LYS A 414 -7.74 4.58 0.57
N ILE A 415 -7.68 5.82 1.03
CA ILE A 415 -6.91 6.24 2.21
C ILE A 415 -7.91 6.77 3.23
N GLN A 416 -7.74 6.39 4.50
CA GLN A 416 -8.60 6.76 5.61
C GLN A 416 -7.74 7.39 6.70
N VAL A 417 -8.11 8.59 7.16
CA VAL A 417 -7.32 9.37 8.12
C VAL A 417 -8.24 9.97 9.18
N PRO A 418 -8.04 9.67 10.47
CA PRO A 418 -8.70 10.36 11.58
C PRO A 418 -8.63 11.87 11.49
N LYS A 419 -9.72 12.52 11.91
CA LYS A 419 -9.79 13.99 11.87
C LYS A 419 -8.75 14.66 12.75
N GLY A 420 -8.39 14.05 13.89
CA GLY A 420 -7.50 14.65 14.89
C GLY A 420 -6.13 15.06 14.36
N TYR A 421 -5.60 14.37 13.35
CA TYR A 421 -4.31 14.69 12.72
C TYR A 421 -4.38 14.97 11.22
N TYR A 422 -5.59 15.11 10.67
CA TYR A 422 -5.77 15.40 9.24
C TYR A 422 -5.06 16.68 8.81
N LYS A 423 -5.25 17.77 9.55
CA LYS A 423 -4.79 19.11 9.14
C LYS A 423 -3.27 19.18 9.00
N GLU A 424 -2.56 18.54 9.92
CA GLU A 424 -1.10 18.60 10.00
C GLU A 424 -0.44 17.57 9.08
N HIS A 425 -0.95 16.33 9.06
CA HIS A 425 -0.23 15.22 8.41
C HIS A 425 -0.79 14.81 7.04
N PHE A 426 -2.04 15.13 6.71
CA PHE A 426 -2.68 14.63 5.48
C PHE A 426 -3.17 15.72 4.54
N LYS A 427 -3.61 16.88 5.06
CA LYS A 427 -4.05 18.00 4.23
C LYS A 427 -2.99 18.42 3.20
N PRO A 428 -1.68 18.55 3.52
CA PRO A 428 -0.68 18.90 2.51
C PRO A 428 -0.63 17.92 1.33
N TYR A 429 -0.79 16.61 1.62
CA TYR A 429 -0.84 15.58 0.59
C TYR A 429 -2.09 15.69 -0.30
N VAL A 430 -3.25 15.99 0.28
CA VAL A 430 -4.49 16.23 -0.47
C VAL A 430 -4.37 17.46 -1.37
N GLU A 431 -3.77 18.55 -0.88
CA GLU A 431 -3.53 19.74 -1.70
C GLU A 431 -2.56 19.45 -2.85
N GLU A 432 -1.56 18.59 -2.65
CA GLU A 432 -0.68 18.16 -3.74
C GLU A 432 -1.43 17.35 -4.80
N ILE A 433 -2.29 16.40 -4.39
CA ILE A 433 -3.15 15.65 -5.33
C ILE A 433 -4.00 16.61 -6.17
N LYS A 434 -4.59 17.63 -5.53
CA LYS A 434 -5.47 18.61 -6.18
C LYS A 434 -4.77 19.41 -7.29
N LYS A 435 -3.44 19.55 -7.24
CA LYS A 435 -2.67 20.24 -8.30
C LYS A 435 -2.62 19.43 -9.60
N HIS A 436 -2.60 18.10 -9.49
CA HIS A 436 -2.35 17.21 -10.64
C HIS A 436 -3.58 16.43 -11.09
N TYR A 437 -4.59 16.28 -10.22
CA TYR A 437 -5.77 15.46 -10.48
C TYR A 437 -7.06 16.15 -10.05
N GLU A 438 -8.16 15.75 -10.69
CA GLU A 438 -9.49 16.19 -10.28
C GLU A 438 -9.83 15.67 -8.87
N LEU A 439 -10.25 16.58 -7.99
CA LEU A 439 -10.65 16.27 -6.61
C LEU A 439 -12.10 16.71 -6.36
N GLU A 440 -12.98 15.75 -6.14
CA GLU A 440 -14.34 15.97 -5.66
C GLU A 440 -14.37 15.91 -4.12
N ILE A 441 -15.03 16.88 -3.48
CA ILE A 441 -15.17 16.92 -2.02
C ILE A 441 -16.64 16.73 -1.65
N LYS A 442 -16.91 15.74 -0.78
CA LYS A 442 -18.23 15.50 -0.19
C LYS A 442 -18.18 15.73 1.32
N TYR A 443 -18.78 16.83 1.75
CA TYR A 443 -19.03 17.08 3.16
C TYR A 443 -20.26 16.27 3.60
N LYS A 444 -20.22 15.76 4.83
CA LYS A 444 -21.40 15.19 5.45
C LYS A 444 -22.40 16.33 5.64
N HIS A 445 -23.53 16.30 4.93
CA HIS A 445 -24.64 17.20 5.24
C HIS A 445 -24.94 17.03 6.73
N ARG A 446 -24.79 18.11 7.50
CA ARG A 446 -25.46 18.20 8.80
C ARG A 446 -26.95 18.13 8.44
N HIS A 447 -27.60 17.00 8.71
CA HIS A 447 -29.06 17.02 8.75
C HIS A 447 -29.44 18.13 9.73
N GLY A 448 -30.09 19.14 9.19
CA GLY A 448 -30.71 20.19 9.98
C GLY A 448 -31.56 19.54 11.04
N ARG A 449 -31.31 19.93 12.29
CA ARG A 449 -32.38 19.97 13.27
C ARG A 449 -33.22 21.18 12.85
N ASP A 450 -34.34 20.91 12.20
CA ASP A 450 -35.52 21.73 12.41
C ASP A 450 -36.12 21.38 13.78
#